data_AF-A0A812MA25-F1
#
_entry.id   AF-A0A812MA25-F1
#
_cell.length_a   1.000
_cell.length_b   1.000
_cell.length_c   1.000
_cell.angle_alpha   90.00
_cell.angle_beta   90.00
_cell.angle_gamma   90.00
#
_symmetry.space_group_name_H-M   'P 1'
#
loop_
_entity.id
_entity.type
_entity.pdbx_description
1 polymer ?
#
loop_
_entity_poly.entity_id
_entity_poly.type
_entity_poly.pdbx_seq_one_letter_code
_entity_poly.pdbx_strand_id
1 'polypeptide(L)'
;MSFELAWRRRSWMPGSAYFRCSPVWSTLAQQTLVIPPAELSVRNNWAVLVETSRYWYNYRHAANTLSFYHTVKRLGIPDSQIILMMAEDVPCNSRNARPGTVFNEKQHRLNLYGEEVEVDYRGDEVSVENFLRLLTGRHAPSTPRNKRLLTDSSSNIFIFITGHSGEEFIKFQDDLGGPFLKFTAQSIQDWEELTSNDIADAFKQMQQQLMPQTQQRYKQIFWVSDTCQAATLQNQFYSPGILAYGSSGKKENSYSHHIDHDLGVAIIDRFTFHALDKLNGLVSSSPETASRLL
;
A
#
# COMPACT_ATOMS: atom_id res chain seq x y z
N MET A 1 38.62 6.89 -33.82
CA MET A 1 39.88 6.65 -33.09
C MET A 1 39.57 6.83 -31.61
N SER A 2 38.81 5.96 -30.95
CA SER A 2 39.03 4.53 -30.67
C SER A 2 40.37 4.30 -29.99
N PHE A 3 40.37 4.01 -28.67
CA PHE A 3 41.27 3.05 -28.02
C PHE A 3 40.68 2.60 -26.67
N GLU A 4 39.89 1.53 -26.74
CA GLU A 4 39.85 0.48 -25.71
C GLU A 4 41.11 -0.40 -25.84
N LEU A 5 41.54 -1.04 -24.74
CA LEU A 5 42.12 -2.40 -24.65
C LEU A 5 42.51 -2.64 -23.17
N ALA A 6 41.74 -3.42 -22.42
CA ALA A 6 41.84 -4.88 -22.28
C ALA A 6 43.12 -5.35 -21.54
N TRP A 7 42.93 -5.83 -20.30
CA TRP A 7 43.88 -6.72 -19.63
C TRP A 7 43.37 -8.17 -19.73
N ARG A 8 44.12 -9.00 -20.46
CA ARG A 8 44.04 -10.47 -20.43
C ARG A 8 45.13 -11.00 -19.49
N ARG A 9 44.81 -12.01 -18.69
CA ARG A 9 45.78 -13.03 -18.26
C ARG A 9 45.17 -14.43 -18.41
N ARG A 10 45.73 -15.21 -19.34
CA ARG A 10 45.83 -16.68 -19.32
C ARG A 10 46.97 -17.03 -18.33
N SER A 11 47.15 -18.19 -17.74
CA SER A 11 46.69 -19.59 -17.91
C SER A 11 47.21 -20.35 -16.68
N TRP A 12 46.80 -21.61 -16.49
CA TRP A 12 47.67 -22.81 -16.30
C TRP A 12 46.86 -23.92 -15.61
N MET A 13 46.74 -25.08 -16.29
CA MET A 13 46.38 -26.39 -15.74
C MET A 13 47.65 -27.28 -15.70
N PRO A 14 47.63 -28.36 -14.91
CA PRO A 14 47.62 -29.73 -15.48
C PRO A 14 46.61 -30.67 -14.75
N GLY A 15 45.83 -31.56 -15.39
CA GLY A 15 46.19 -32.93 -15.84
C GLY A 15 46.57 -33.86 -14.66
N SER A 16 46.08 -35.09 -14.42
CA SER A 16 45.16 -36.06 -15.06
C SER A 16 45.20 -37.36 -14.20
N ALA A 17 44.09 -38.08 -13.97
CA ALA A 17 44.06 -39.56 -13.86
C ALA A 17 42.63 -40.10 -13.65
N TYR A 18 42.36 -41.20 -14.34
CA TYR A 18 41.08 -41.92 -14.48
C TYR A 18 40.76 -42.81 -13.28
N PHE A 19 39.47 -43.06 -13.01
CA PHE A 19 38.91 -44.42 -12.82
C PHE A 19 37.41 -44.42 -13.14
N ARG A 20 37.00 -45.34 -14.03
CA ARG A 20 35.62 -45.66 -14.39
C ARG A 20 34.98 -46.58 -13.34
N CYS A 21 33.67 -46.49 -13.17
CA CYS A 21 32.77 -47.65 -13.19
C CYS A 21 31.34 -47.20 -13.47
N SER A 22 30.78 -47.62 -14.60
CA SER A 22 29.34 -47.62 -14.85
C SER A 22 28.69 -48.79 -14.12
N PRO A 23 27.38 -48.70 -13.86
CA PRO A 23 26.53 -49.69 -14.48
C PRO A 23 25.36 -49.05 -15.24
N VAL A 24 25.10 -49.71 -16.36
CA VAL A 24 23.99 -49.52 -17.29
C VAL A 24 22.67 -49.76 -16.57
N TRP A 25 21.75 -48.80 -16.65
CA TRP A 25 20.32 -49.10 -16.59
C TRP A 25 19.60 -48.38 -17.73
N SER A 26 18.80 -49.20 -18.39
CA SER A 26 17.91 -49.00 -19.53
C SER A 26 17.09 -47.71 -19.53
N THR A 27 16.95 -47.19 -20.74
CA THR A 27 16.02 -46.17 -21.22
C THR A 27 14.59 -46.34 -20.69
N LEU A 28 14.11 -45.33 -19.97
CA LEU A 28 12.73 -44.86 -20.08
C LEU A 28 12.81 -43.34 -20.23
N ALA A 29 12.46 -42.85 -21.42
CA ALA A 29 12.22 -41.44 -21.65
C ALA A 29 11.04 -41.03 -20.78
N GLN A 30 11.32 -40.48 -19.60
CA GLN A 30 10.34 -39.62 -18.94
C GLN A 30 10.27 -38.35 -19.80
N GLN A 31 9.25 -38.29 -20.64
CA GLN A 31 8.66 -37.00 -20.98
C GLN A 31 8.23 -36.37 -19.66
N THR A 32 9.12 -35.60 -19.04
CA THR A 32 8.70 -34.54 -18.16
C THR A 32 7.86 -33.63 -19.03
N LEU A 33 6.55 -33.76 -18.92
CA LEU A 33 5.65 -32.69 -19.28
C LEU A 33 6.14 -31.48 -18.50
N VAL A 34 6.91 -30.63 -19.18
CA VAL A 34 7.11 -29.26 -18.75
C VAL A 34 5.72 -28.67 -18.89
N ILE A 35 4.94 -28.76 -17.82
CA ILE A 35 3.75 -27.95 -17.64
C ILE A 35 4.31 -26.53 -17.71
N PRO A 36 4.03 -25.74 -18.76
CA PRO A 36 4.37 -24.32 -18.69
C PRO A 36 3.74 -23.82 -17.40
N PRO A 37 4.45 -23.05 -16.55
CA PRO A 37 3.77 -22.43 -15.42
C PRO A 37 2.56 -21.75 -16.04
N ALA A 38 1.36 -22.17 -15.62
CA ALA A 38 0.16 -21.48 -16.04
C ALA A 38 0.50 -20.01 -15.87
N GLU A 39 0.46 -19.23 -16.95
CA GLU A 39 0.52 -17.79 -16.80
C GLU A 39 -0.63 -17.48 -15.85
N LEU A 40 -0.31 -17.32 -14.57
CA LEU A 40 -0.96 -16.33 -13.75
C LEU A 40 -0.87 -15.11 -14.63
N SER A 41 -1.93 -14.83 -15.40
CA SER A 41 -2.02 -13.56 -16.09
C SER A 41 -1.76 -12.57 -14.97
N VAL A 42 -0.60 -11.89 -15.04
CA VAL A 42 -0.19 -11.00 -13.97
C VAL A 42 -1.23 -9.90 -14.03
N ARG A 43 -2.27 -10.03 -13.20
CA ARG A 43 -3.39 -9.10 -13.18
C ARG A 43 -2.75 -7.76 -12.85
N ASN A 44 -2.95 -6.78 -13.71
CA ASN A 44 -2.37 -5.44 -13.57
C ASN A 44 -3.09 -4.71 -12.42
N ASN A 45 -2.87 -5.19 -11.21
CA ASN A 45 -3.52 -4.76 -9.99
C ASN A 45 -2.51 -3.95 -9.20
N TRP A 46 -2.90 -2.76 -8.79
CA TRP A 46 -2.10 -1.87 -7.98
C TRP A 46 -2.80 -1.62 -6.65
N ALA A 47 -2.04 -1.37 -5.60
CA ALA A 47 -2.56 -0.94 -4.32
C ALA A 47 -1.93 0.41 -3.91
N VAL A 48 -2.74 1.32 -3.39
CA VAL A 48 -2.28 2.54 -2.73
C VAL A 48 -2.85 2.51 -1.32
N LEU A 49 -1.97 2.40 -0.32
CA LEU A 49 -2.34 2.21 1.07
C LEU A 49 -1.84 3.40 1.88
N VAL A 50 -2.77 4.13 2.51
CA VAL A 50 -2.49 5.46 3.07
C VAL A 50 -2.95 5.55 4.51
N GLU A 51 -1.98 5.79 5.39
CA GLU A 51 -2.17 6.19 6.78
C GLU A 51 -1.89 7.69 6.88
N THR A 52 -2.88 8.48 7.28
CA THR A 52 -2.79 9.96 7.20
C THR A 52 -2.55 10.67 8.53
N SER A 53 -2.50 9.95 9.65
CA SER A 53 -2.47 10.53 11.00
C SER A 53 -1.07 10.49 11.60
N ARG A 54 -0.84 11.30 12.62
CA ARG A 54 0.44 11.27 13.36
C ARG A 54 0.27 10.84 14.79
N TYR A 55 1.39 10.60 15.45
CA TYR A 55 1.54 10.33 16.86
C TYR A 55 1.08 8.97 17.34
N TRP A 56 1.63 8.58 18.49
CA TRP A 56 1.43 7.29 19.13
C TRP A 56 -0.04 6.92 19.37
N TYR A 57 -0.90 7.89 19.72
CA TYR A 57 -2.33 7.62 19.97
C TYR A 57 -3.09 7.15 18.72
N ASN A 58 -2.55 7.39 17.54
CA ASN A 58 -3.10 6.97 16.25
C ASN A 58 -2.46 5.68 15.71
N TYR A 59 -1.77 4.91 16.57
CA TYR A 59 -1.17 3.61 16.27
C TYR A 59 -2.03 2.72 15.37
N ARG A 60 -3.34 2.62 15.67
CA ARG A 60 -4.29 1.82 14.90
C ARG A 60 -4.33 2.13 13.41
N HIS A 61 -4.14 3.37 12.98
CA HIS A 61 -4.15 3.72 11.56
C HIS A 61 -2.95 3.09 10.84
N ALA A 62 -1.77 3.09 11.46
CA ALA A 62 -0.59 2.38 10.95
C ALA A 62 -0.82 0.87 10.89
N ALA A 63 -1.39 0.29 11.95
CA ALA A 63 -1.72 -1.12 11.99
C ALA A 63 -2.77 -1.52 10.94
N ASN A 64 -3.80 -0.70 10.70
CA ASN A 64 -4.81 -0.93 9.66
C ASN A 64 -4.15 -0.99 8.27
N THR A 65 -3.34 0.02 7.93
CA THR A 65 -2.67 0.12 6.64
C THR A 65 -1.72 -1.04 6.39
N LEU A 66 -0.90 -1.40 7.38
CA LEU A 66 -0.02 -2.57 7.28
C LEU A 66 -0.82 -3.89 7.22
N SER A 67 -1.98 -3.99 7.85
CA SER A 67 -2.84 -5.17 7.73
C SER A 67 -3.38 -5.35 6.30
N PHE A 68 -3.74 -4.24 5.63
CA PHE A 68 -4.10 -4.28 4.22
C PHE A 68 -2.90 -4.56 3.31
N TYR A 69 -1.69 -4.06 3.64
CA TYR A 69 -0.45 -4.38 2.92
C TYR A 69 -0.23 -5.90 2.85
N HIS A 70 -0.25 -6.57 4.00
CA HIS A 70 -0.12 -8.03 4.06
C HIS A 70 -1.24 -8.74 3.32
N THR A 71 -2.46 -8.21 3.37
CA THR A 71 -3.60 -8.80 2.67
C THR A 71 -3.44 -8.73 1.15
N VAL A 72 -3.12 -7.56 0.59
CA VAL A 72 -2.97 -7.42 -0.87
C VAL A 72 -1.76 -8.19 -1.39
N LYS A 73 -0.67 -8.24 -0.62
CA LYS A 73 0.52 -9.03 -0.94
C LYS A 73 0.21 -10.52 -0.95
N ARG A 74 -0.47 -11.03 0.09
CA ARG A 74 -0.95 -12.43 0.15
C ARG A 74 -1.88 -12.78 -1.02
N LEU A 75 -2.71 -11.84 -1.47
CA LEU A 75 -3.63 -12.02 -2.59
C LEU A 75 -2.95 -11.86 -3.96
N GLY A 76 -1.65 -11.59 -4.00
CA GLY A 76 -0.81 -11.67 -5.19
C GLY A 76 -0.44 -10.33 -5.84
N ILE A 77 -0.67 -9.19 -5.17
CA ILE A 77 -0.11 -7.91 -5.63
C ILE A 77 1.37 -7.84 -5.19
N PRO A 78 2.34 -7.77 -6.11
CA PRO A 78 3.75 -7.67 -5.74
C PRO A 78 4.09 -6.29 -5.18
N ASP A 79 5.09 -6.20 -4.30
CA ASP A 79 5.51 -4.92 -3.65
C ASP A 79 5.78 -3.81 -4.67
N SER A 80 6.32 -4.14 -5.85
CA SER A 80 6.56 -3.18 -6.94
C SER A 80 5.30 -2.49 -7.52
N GLN A 81 4.10 -2.96 -7.12
CA GLN A 81 2.78 -2.44 -7.45
C GLN A 81 1.97 -2.00 -6.23
N ILE A 82 2.59 -1.96 -5.04
CA ILE A 82 2.01 -1.42 -3.81
C ILE A 82 2.71 -0.09 -3.54
N ILE A 83 1.94 0.96 -3.33
CA ILE A 83 2.43 2.24 -2.82
C ILE A 83 1.98 2.37 -1.37
N LEU A 84 2.94 2.44 -0.45
CA LEU A 84 2.68 2.54 0.98
C LEU A 84 3.06 3.93 1.51
N MET A 85 2.06 4.63 2.05
CA MET A 85 2.20 5.96 2.65
C MET A 85 1.90 5.89 4.14
N MET A 86 2.89 6.19 4.99
CA MET A 86 2.79 6.15 6.45
C MET A 86 3.23 7.49 7.06
N ALA A 87 2.30 8.24 7.62
CA ALA A 87 2.56 9.55 8.23
C ALA A 87 3.21 9.43 9.62
N GLU A 88 2.94 8.35 10.35
CA GLU A 88 3.62 8.04 11.62
C GLU A 88 4.60 6.86 11.50
N ASP A 89 5.82 7.05 12.01
CA ASP A 89 6.81 5.98 12.18
C ASP A 89 6.65 5.29 13.54
N VAL A 90 5.56 4.53 13.66
CA VAL A 90 5.24 3.73 14.87
C VAL A 90 6.39 2.78 15.28
N PRO A 91 7.06 2.06 14.37
CA PRO A 91 8.20 1.20 14.72
C PRO A 91 9.36 1.93 15.40
N CYS A 92 9.64 3.18 15.01
CA CYS A 92 10.72 3.99 15.57
C CYS A 92 10.27 4.97 16.67
N ASN A 93 8.98 4.99 17.02
CA ASN A 93 8.44 5.89 18.03
C ASN A 93 9.04 5.58 19.42
N SER A 94 9.46 6.60 20.16
CA SER A 94 10.09 6.43 21.48
C SER A 94 9.16 5.81 22.55
N ARG A 95 7.84 5.81 22.32
CA ARG A 95 6.85 5.14 23.18
C ARG A 95 6.72 3.65 22.87
N ASN A 96 7.25 3.18 21.75
CA ASN A 96 7.21 1.79 21.37
C ASN A 96 8.22 1.00 22.22
N ALA A 97 7.72 0.27 23.22
CA ALA A 97 8.53 -0.59 24.06
C ALA A 97 9.19 -1.76 23.28
N ARG A 98 8.75 -2.02 22.04
CA ARG A 98 9.30 -3.04 21.14
C ARG A 98 9.68 -2.40 19.80
N PRO A 99 10.84 -1.74 19.71
CA PRO A 99 11.28 -1.06 18.50
C PRO A 99 11.26 -1.99 17.27
N GLY A 100 10.89 -1.43 16.11
CA GLY A 100 10.80 -2.20 14.87
C GLY A 100 9.55 -3.07 14.74
N THR A 101 8.55 -2.91 15.63
CA THR A 101 7.35 -3.74 15.62
C THR A 101 6.04 -2.94 15.58
N VAL A 102 5.05 -3.50 14.86
CA VAL A 102 3.65 -3.05 14.85
C VAL A 102 2.74 -4.28 14.94
N PHE A 103 1.68 -4.22 15.76
CA PHE A 103 0.77 -5.33 16.01
C PHE A 103 -0.68 -4.88 15.86
N ASN A 104 -1.56 -5.73 15.32
CA ASN A 104 -3.00 -5.46 15.24
C ASN A 104 -3.85 -6.34 16.17
N GLU A 105 -3.20 -7.13 17.02
CA GLU A 105 -3.84 -8.02 17.99
C GLU A 105 -3.04 -8.11 19.29
N LYS A 106 -3.73 -8.40 20.39
CA LYS A 106 -3.19 -8.29 21.76
C LYS A 106 -2.10 -9.30 22.11
N GLN A 107 -2.00 -10.42 21.39
CA GLN A 107 -1.03 -11.47 21.72
C GLN A 107 0.34 -11.24 21.05
N HIS A 108 0.50 -10.16 20.28
CA HIS A 108 1.69 -9.77 19.52
C HIS A 108 2.31 -10.92 18.69
N ARG A 109 1.47 -11.77 18.11
CA ARG A 109 1.85 -12.96 17.33
C ARG A 109 2.46 -12.62 15.97
N LEU A 110 2.02 -11.53 15.34
CA LEU A 110 2.48 -11.13 14.01
C LEU A 110 2.98 -9.68 14.03
N ASN A 111 4.28 -9.48 13.81
CA ASN A 111 4.81 -8.16 13.52
C ASN A 111 4.43 -7.74 12.09
N LEU A 112 3.57 -6.73 11.98
CA LEU A 112 3.10 -6.20 10.71
C LEU A 112 4.15 -5.37 9.97
N TYR A 113 5.15 -4.81 10.65
CA TYR A 113 6.20 -4.03 9.98
C TYR A 113 7.27 -4.95 9.37
N GLY A 114 7.79 -5.92 10.14
CA GLY A 114 8.71 -6.94 9.61
C GLY A 114 9.89 -6.40 8.79
N GLU A 115 10.59 -7.30 8.08
CA GLU A 115 11.68 -6.91 7.17
C GLU A 115 11.21 -6.66 5.73
N GLU A 116 10.00 -7.09 5.39
CA GLU A 116 9.46 -7.07 4.03
C GLU A 116 8.65 -5.82 3.68
N VAL A 117 8.43 -4.90 4.62
CA VAL A 117 7.63 -3.70 4.38
C VAL A 117 8.51 -2.61 3.80
N GLU A 118 8.21 -2.22 2.57
CA GLU A 118 8.78 -1.04 1.94
C GLU A 118 7.80 0.13 2.07
N VAL A 119 8.17 1.14 2.87
CA VAL A 119 7.38 2.38 2.98
C VAL A 119 7.91 3.39 1.97
N ASP A 120 7.06 3.77 1.01
CA ASP A 120 7.43 4.67 -0.09
C ASP A 120 7.40 6.13 0.33
N TYR A 121 6.34 6.56 1.01
CA TYR A 121 6.21 7.91 1.54
C TYR A 121 6.18 7.85 3.06
N ARG A 122 7.15 8.49 3.72
CA ARG A 122 7.32 8.45 5.17
C ARG A 122 7.15 9.83 5.78
N GLY A 123 6.48 9.90 6.93
CA GLY A 123 6.40 11.12 7.72
C GLY A 123 5.79 12.27 6.92
N ASP A 124 6.52 13.38 6.83
CA ASP A 124 6.10 14.62 6.17
C ASP A 124 5.87 14.44 4.65
N GLU A 125 6.40 13.37 4.04
CA GLU A 125 6.13 13.07 2.63
C GLU A 125 4.68 12.63 2.37
N VAL A 126 3.95 12.22 3.41
CA VAL A 126 2.52 11.89 3.33
C VAL A 126 1.69 13.17 3.37
N SER A 127 1.68 13.89 2.26
CA SER A 127 0.93 15.14 2.09
C SER A 127 -0.19 14.99 1.05
N VAL A 128 -1.16 15.91 1.09
CA VAL A 128 -2.24 16.00 0.08
C VAL A 128 -1.62 16.19 -1.30
N GLU A 129 -0.62 17.06 -1.41
CA GLU A 129 0.09 17.32 -2.65
C GLU A 129 0.72 16.04 -3.23
N ASN A 130 1.43 15.26 -2.42
CA ASN A 130 2.09 14.05 -2.89
C ASN A 130 1.08 12.95 -3.24
N PHE A 131 -0.01 12.81 -2.50
CA PHE A 131 -1.09 11.87 -2.82
C PHE A 131 -1.75 12.21 -4.16
N LEU A 132 -2.16 13.47 -4.37
CA LEU A 132 -2.75 13.92 -5.63
C LEU A 132 -1.75 13.82 -6.80
N ARG A 133 -0.47 14.13 -6.55
CA ARG A 133 0.61 13.97 -7.53
C ARG A 133 0.81 12.51 -7.93
N LEU A 134 0.76 11.58 -6.97
CA LEU A 134 0.84 10.14 -7.19
C LEU A 134 -0.30 9.67 -8.10
N LEU A 135 -1.54 10.01 -7.74
CA LEU A 135 -2.72 9.65 -8.52
C LEU A 135 -2.66 10.23 -9.94
N THR A 136 -2.35 11.52 -10.08
CA THR A 136 -2.29 12.20 -11.38
C THR A 136 -1.02 11.94 -12.18
N GLY A 137 0.01 11.34 -11.57
CA GLY A 137 1.26 10.92 -12.23
C GLY A 137 2.13 12.11 -12.63
N ARG A 138 1.86 13.29 -12.08
CA ARG A 138 2.55 14.55 -12.39
C ARG A 138 3.84 14.71 -11.58
N HIS A 139 4.71 13.73 -11.72
CA HIS A 139 5.98 13.68 -11.01
C HIS A 139 7.08 14.41 -11.76
N ALA A 140 8.06 14.92 -11.02
CA ALA A 140 9.30 15.39 -11.62
C ALA A 140 10.03 14.19 -12.28
N PRO A 141 10.81 14.40 -13.36
CA PRO A 141 11.59 13.33 -13.99
C PRO A 141 12.53 12.60 -13.01
N SER A 142 12.98 13.28 -11.94
CA SER A 142 13.85 12.74 -10.89
C SER A 142 13.12 11.93 -9.81
N THR A 143 11.78 11.91 -9.76
CA THR A 143 11.05 11.18 -8.72
C THR A 143 11.36 9.67 -8.80
N PRO A 144 11.73 8.98 -7.71
CA PRO A 144 12.04 7.55 -7.73
C PRO A 144 10.88 6.68 -8.25
N ARG A 145 11.20 5.51 -8.81
CA ARG A 145 10.18 4.59 -9.37
C ARG A 145 9.15 4.13 -8.35
N ASN A 146 9.59 3.80 -7.13
CA ASN A 146 8.73 3.32 -6.05
C ASN A 146 7.79 4.43 -5.50
N LYS A 147 8.03 5.69 -5.87
CA LYS A 147 7.15 6.84 -5.60
C LYS A 147 6.28 7.22 -6.82
N ARG A 148 5.98 6.27 -7.70
CA ARG A 148 5.16 6.49 -8.90
C ARG A 148 4.13 5.38 -9.07
N LEU A 149 2.89 5.78 -9.30
CA LEU A 149 1.81 4.87 -9.66
C LEU A 149 1.84 4.62 -11.18
N LEU A 150 2.59 3.60 -11.63
CA LEU A 150 2.83 3.34 -13.06
C LEU A 150 1.69 2.55 -13.72
N THR A 151 0.46 3.03 -13.53
CA THR A 151 -0.77 2.43 -14.06
C THR A 151 -1.11 2.91 -15.48
N ASP A 152 -1.94 2.12 -16.15
CA ASP A 152 -2.44 2.32 -17.51
C ASP A 152 -3.95 1.99 -17.62
N SER A 153 -4.49 2.00 -18.83
CA SER A 153 -5.91 1.77 -19.10
C SER A 153 -6.39 0.35 -18.79
N SER A 154 -5.48 -0.59 -18.56
CA SER A 154 -5.78 -1.98 -18.16
C SER A 154 -5.70 -2.21 -16.65
N SER A 155 -5.19 -1.22 -15.90
CA SER A 155 -4.87 -1.36 -14.48
C SER A 155 -6.11 -1.32 -13.58
N ASN A 156 -6.22 -2.23 -12.62
CA ASN A 156 -7.19 -2.12 -11.51
C ASN A 156 -6.47 -1.56 -10.29
N ILE A 157 -7.01 -0.55 -9.64
CA ILE A 157 -6.34 0.14 -8.53
C ILE A 157 -7.19 -0.02 -7.28
N PHE A 158 -6.63 -0.63 -6.24
CA PHE A 158 -7.20 -0.61 -4.91
C PHE A 158 -6.60 0.55 -4.12
N ILE A 159 -7.44 1.39 -3.53
CA ILE A 159 -7.01 2.50 -2.67
C ILE A 159 -7.64 2.30 -1.31
N PHE A 160 -6.81 2.12 -0.28
CA PHE A 160 -7.23 2.09 1.11
C PHE A 160 -6.68 3.31 1.82
N ILE A 161 -7.54 4.06 2.50
CA ILE A 161 -7.16 5.22 3.28
C ILE A 161 -7.75 5.16 4.68
N THR A 162 -6.95 5.46 5.70
CA THR A 162 -7.37 5.48 7.10
C THR A 162 -6.73 6.65 7.81
N GLY A 163 -7.48 7.23 8.74
CA GLY A 163 -7.10 8.48 9.41
C GLY A 163 -8.26 9.09 10.16
N HIS A 164 -8.25 10.42 10.28
CA HIS A 164 -9.35 11.19 10.84
C HIS A 164 -9.98 12.08 9.77
N SER A 165 -11.31 12.15 9.77
CA SER A 165 -12.07 12.92 8.78
C SER A 165 -13.32 13.57 9.36
N GLY A 166 -13.82 14.54 8.62
CA GLY A 166 -15.15 15.13 8.80
C GLY A 166 -16.03 14.85 7.59
N GLU A 167 -17.09 15.65 7.45
CA GLU A 167 -17.96 15.58 6.27
C GLU A 167 -17.18 16.07 5.03
N GLU A 168 -17.00 15.19 4.05
CA GLU A 168 -16.39 15.46 2.74
C GLU A 168 -14.89 15.81 2.73
N PHE A 169 -14.16 15.58 3.82
CA PHE A 169 -12.70 15.72 3.83
C PHE A 169 -12.01 14.74 4.78
N ILE A 170 -10.77 14.36 4.47
CA ILE A 170 -9.88 13.62 5.36
C ILE A 170 -8.64 14.45 5.64
N LYS A 171 -8.18 14.42 6.90
CA LYS A 171 -7.00 15.15 7.33
C LYS A 171 -5.74 14.37 7.04
N PHE A 172 -4.75 15.06 6.49
CA PHE A 172 -3.37 14.60 6.32
C PHE A 172 -2.49 15.27 7.36
N GLN A 173 -1.55 14.49 7.91
CA GLN A 173 -0.70 14.92 9.01
C GLN A 173 -1.50 15.26 10.28
N ASP A 174 -2.65 14.60 10.52
CA ASP A 174 -3.52 14.96 11.65
C ASP A 174 -2.80 14.82 12.99
N ASP A 175 -2.41 15.98 13.49
CA ASP A 175 -1.77 16.20 14.77
C ASP A 175 -2.85 16.48 15.81
N LEU A 176 -3.31 15.44 16.50
CA LEU A 176 -4.20 15.59 17.65
C LEU A 176 -3.48 16.17 18.90
N GLY A 177 -2.18 16.44 18.80
CA GLY A 177 -1.38 17.12 19.82
C GLY A 177 -1.78 18.58 19.92
N GLY A 178 -2.72 18.85 20.83
CA GLY A 178 -3.29 20.18 21.05
C GLY A 178 -2.28 21.33 21.28
N PRO A 179 -2.79 22.56 21.42
CA PRO A 179 -2.04 23.83 21.28
C PRO A 179 -0.92 24.10 22.31
N PHE A 180 -0.59 23.13 23.15
CA PHE A 180 0.28 23.31 24.31
C PHE A 180 1.78 23.46 23.97
N LEU A 181 2.18 23.26 22.71
CA LEU A 181 3.58 23.30 22.26
C LEU A 181 3.81 24.15 21.00
N LYS A 182 2.87 25.01 20.59
CA LYS A 182 3.02 25.83 19.37
C LYS A 182 2.94 27.32 19.69
N PHE A 183 4.08 27.90 20.08
CA PHE A 183 4.25 29.32 20.43
C PHE A 183 4.46 30.26 19.23
N THR A 184 4.31 29.80 17.99
CA THR A 184 4.51 30.64 16.79
C THR A 184 3.25 30.72 15.93
N ALA A 185 2.69 31.91 15.80
CA ALA A 185 1.41 32.23 15.14
C ALA A 185 1.39 32.07 13.60
N GLN A 186 2.36 31.37 12.99
CA GLN A 186 2.52 31.31 11.53
C GLN A 186 2.03 30.00 10.89
N SER A 187 1.60 29.01 11.67
CA SER A 187 1.03 27.74 11.20
C SER A 187 -0.31 27.50 11.91
N ILE A 188 -1.39 28.09 11.38
CA ILE A 188 -2.74 28.00 11.99
C ILE A 188 -3.55 26.81 11.42
N GLN A 189 -2.95 25.96 10.58
CA GLN A 189 -3.53 24.69 10.19
C GLN A 189 -2.45 23.60 10.30
N ASP A 190 -2.58 22.76 11.33
CA ASP A 190 -1.61 21.71 11.67
C ASP A 190 -1.77 20.43 10.84
N TRP A 191 -2.77 20.42 9.96
CA TRP A 191 -3.10 19.34 9.04
C TRP A 191 -3.52 19.93 7.70
N GLU A 192 -3.29 19.17 6.64
CA GLU A 192 -3.86 19.46 5.33
C GLU A 192 -5.19 18.72 5.19
N GLU A 193 -6.12 19.25 4.40
CA GLU A 193 -7.41 18.61 4.14
C GLU A 193 -7.48 18.17 2.69
N LEU A 194 -7.64 16.86 2.47
CA LEU A 194 -7.98 16.30 1.17
C LEU A 194 -9.50 16.19 1.09
N THR A 195 -10.11 16.99 0.22
CA THR A 195 -11.57 17.02 0.07
C THR A 195 -12.08 15.97 -0.92
N SER A 196 -13.37 15.64 -0.86
CA SER A 196 -14.05 14.78 -1.83
C SER A 196 -13.93 15.31 -3.27
N ASN A 197 -13.92 16.64 -3.45
CA ASN A 197 -13.72 17.29 -4.74
C ASN A 197 -12.30 17.08 -5.27
N ASP A 198 -11.28 17.23 -4.42
CA ASP A 198 -9.88 17.02 -4.83
C ASP A 198 -9.65 15.60 -5.34
N ILE A 199 -10.23 14.61 -4.64
CA ILE A 199 -10.15 13.19 -5.03
C ILE A 199 -10.90 12.96 -6.35
N ALA A 200 -12.10 13.51 -6.48
CA ALA A 200 -12.91 13.39 -7.69
C ALA A 200 -12.20 13.98 -8.92
N ASP A 201 -11.58 15.16 -8.76
CA ASP A 201 -10.83 15.83 -9.81
C ASP A 201 -9.53 15.07 -10.15
N ALA A 202 -8.87 14.46 -9.17
CA ALA A 202 -7.74 13.57 -9.42
C ALA A 202 -8.16 12.34 -10.24
N PHE A 203 -9.26 11.68 -9.87
CA PHE A 203 -9.79 10.56 -10.65
C PHE A 203 -10.23 10.99 -12.05
N LYS A 204 -10.80 12.19 -12.18
CA LYS A 204 -11.13 12.76 -13.48
C LYS A 204 -9.89 12.96 -14.35
N GLN A 205 -8.81 13.45 -13.78
CA GLN A 205 -7.53 13.59 -14.47
C GLN A 205 -6.91 12.24 -14.83
N MET A 206 -7.07 11.20 -13.98
CA MET A 206 -6.64 9.84 -14.31
C MET A 206 -7.48 9.21 -15.44
N GLN A 207 -8.77 9.56 -15.49
CA GLN A 207 -9.70 9.08 -16.51
C GLN A 207 -9.46 9.75 -17.87
N GLN A 208 -9.28 11.07 -17.88
CA GLN A 208 -9.22 11.87 -19.10
C GLN A 208 -7.86 11.73 -19.79
N GLN A 209 -7.92 11.54 -21.11
CA GLN A 209 -6.83 11.92 -22.01
C GLN A 209 -6.76 13.45 -22.10
N LEU A 210 -6.46 14.13 -20.99
CA LEU A 210 -6.44 15.59 -20.91
C LEU A 210 -5.26 16.20 -21.70
N MET A 211 -4.26 15.39 -22.05
CA MET A 211 -3.18 15.76 -22.96
C MET A 211 -3.13 14.78 -24.13
N PRO A 212 -2.70 15.22 -25.34
CA PRO A 212 -2.55 14.36 -26.52
C PRO A 212 -1.62 13.15 -26.33
N GLN A 213 -0.90 13.07 -25.19
CA GLN A 213 -0.01 11.98 -24.83
C GLN A 213 -0.37 11.27 -23.51
N THR A 214 -1.39 11.69 -22.76
CA THR A 214 -1.82 10.97 -21.55
C THR A 214 -2.87 9.93 -21.90
N GLN A 215 -2.53 8.65 -21.75
CA GLN A 215 -3.50 7.56 -21.81
C GLN A 215 -4.31 7.51 -20.51
N GLN A 216 -5.54 7.01 -20.58
CA GLN A 216 -6.34 6.65 -19.39
C GLN A 216 -5.49 5.77 -18.46
N ARG A 217 -5.51 6.06 -17.15
CA ARG A 217 -4.57 5.47 -16.18
C ARG A 217 -5.17 4.42 -15.26
N TYR A 218 -6.41 4.04 -15.50
CA TYR A 218 -7.05 2.94 -14.79
C TYR A 218 -8.17 2.35 -15.65
N LYS A 219 -8.40 1.04 -15.49
CA LYS A 219 -9.60 0.35 -15.91
C LYS A 219 -10.70 0.49 -14.86
N GLN A 220 -10.36 0.17 -13.60
CA GLN A 220 -11.27 0.24 -12.45
C GLN A 220 -10.51 0.72 -11.20
N ILE A 221 -11.19 1.47 -10.35
CA ILE A 221 -10.71 1.86 -9.01
C ILE A 221 -11.66 1.26 -7.98
N PHE A 222 -11.09 0.63 -6.95
CA PHE A 222 -11.81 0.27 -5.74
C PHE A 222 -11.29 1.10 -4.57
N TRP A 223 -12.12 2.02 -4.08
CA TRP A 223 -11.82 2.93 -2.98
C TRP A 223 -12.42 2.40 -1.67
N VAL A 224 -11.61 2.34 -0.62
CA VAL A 224 -12.06 2.00 0.73
C VAL A 224 -11.50 3.02 1.71
N SER A 225 -12.38 3.66 2.47
CA SER A 225 -12.01 4.59 3.55
C SER A 225 -12.42 4.05 4.92
N ASP A 226 -11.47 3.91 5.85
CA ASP A 226 -11.74 3.57 7.25
C ASP A 226 -11.52 4.78 8.16
N THR A 227 -12.58 5.56 8.38
CA THR A 227 -12.54 6.85 9.11
C THR A 227 -13.96 7.37 9.40
N CYS A 228 -14.11 8.41 10.23
CA CYS A 228 -15.41 9.05 10.53
C CYS A 228 -16.04 9.68 9.29
N GLN A 229 -17.35 9.52 9.10
CA GLN A 229 -18.06 9.98 7.91
C GLN A 229 -17.42 9.53 6.58
N ALA A 230 -16.74 8.38 6.58
CA ALA A 230 -15.97 7.86 5.45
C ALA A 230 -16.75 7.86 4.14
N ALA A 231 -18.06 7.55 4.18
CA ALA A 231 -18.89 7.49 2.99
C ALA A 231 -19.09 8.84 2.28
N THR A 232 -18.80 9.95 2.94
CA THR A 232 -18.92 11.29 2.34
C THR A 232 -17.75 11.63 1.42
N LEU A 233 -16.60 10.95 1.57
CA LEU A 233 -15.43 11.16 0.71
C LEU A 233 -15.70 10.79 -0.75
N GLN A 234 -16.64 9.87 -1.01
CA GLN A 234 -17.04 9.48 -2.36
C GLN A 234 -18.23 10.26 -2.94
N ASN A 235 -18.81 11.24 -2.23
CA ASN A 235 -20.00 11.96 -2.69
C ASN A 235 -19.81 12.59 -4.07
N GLN A 236 -18.59 13.03 -4.37
CA GLN A 236 -18.24 13.72 -5.60
C GLN A 236 -17.62 12.81 -6.65
N PHE A 237 -17.59 11.48 -6.46
CA PHE A 237 -17.01 10.58 -7.45
C PHE A 237 -17.92 10.48 -8.68
N TYR A 238 -17.59 11.25 -9.72
CA TYR A 238 -18.35 11.32 -10.97
C TYR A 238 -17.67 10.62 -12.15
N SER A 239 -16.43 10.11 -11.97
CA SER A 239 -15.71 9.37 -13.01
C SER A 239 -16.15 7.91 -13.05
N PRO A 240 -16.32 7.29 -14.24
CA PRO A 240 -16.75 5.90 -14.38
C PRO A 240 -15.66 4.92 -13.92
N GLY A 241 -16.07 3.68 -13.68
CA GLY A 241 -15.17 2.58 -13.31
C GLY A 241 -14.73 2.62 -11.85
N ILE A 242 -15.42 3.37 -10.98
CA ILE A 242 -15.07 3.51 -9.56
C ILE A 242 -16.13 2.81 -8.71
N LEU A 243 -15.69 1.91 -7.84
CA LEU A 243 -16.46 1.37 -6.73
C LEU A 243 -15.90 1.96 -5.44
N ALA A 244 -16.75 2.46 -4.55
CA ALA A 244 -16.32 3.06 -3.29
C ALA A 244 -17.08 2.47 -2.10
N TYR A 245 -16.38 2.29 -0.98
CA TYR A 245 -16.92 1.84 0.29
C TYR A 245 -16.33 2.69 1.43
N GLY A 246 -17.14 3.05 2.41
CA GLY A 246 -16.70 3.79 3.59
C GLY A 246 -17.13 3.08 4.87
N SER A 247 -16.28 3.07 5.91
CA SER A 247 -16.56 2.37 7.16
C SER A 247 -17.68 2.98 8.01
N SER A 248 -18.11 4.21 7.71
CA SER A 248 -19.21 4.89 8.38
C SER A 248 -19.97 5.83 7.44
N GLY A 249 -21.25 6.04 7.72
CA GLY A 249 -22.13 6.96 6.99
C GLY A 249 -21.95 8.43 7.35
N LYS A 250 -22.67 9.31 6.65
CA LYS A 250 -22.74 10.75 6.97
C LYS A 250 -23.26 10.94 8.41
N LYS A 251 -22.60 11.79 9.20
CA LYS A 251 -22.84 12.00 10.64
C LYS A 251 -22.57 10.79 11.55
N GLU A 252 -21.91 9.75 11.05
CA GLU A 252 -21.47 8.61 11.86
C GLU A 252 -19.96 8.65 12.11
N ASN A 253 -19.55 8.25 13.31
CA ASN A 253 -18.15 8.06 13.64
C ASN A 253 -17.70 6.65 13.26
N SER A 254 -16.42 6.50 12.91
CA SER A 254 -15.74 5.21 12.99
C SER A 254 -15.23 4.98 14.43
N TYR A 255 -14.98 3.72 14.79
CA TYR A 255 -14.58 3.36 16.14
C TYR A 255 -13.36 2.46 16.13
N SER A 256 -12.44 2.70 17.05
CA SER A 256 -11.41 1.74 17.42
C SER A 256 -12.03 0.44 17.95
N HIS A 257 -11.38 -0.70 17.76
CA HIS A 257 -11.88 -1.98 18.28
C HIS A 257 -11.44 -2.26 19.72
N HIS A 258 -10.14 -2.36 19.95
CA HIS A 258 -9.60 -2.79 21.24
C HIS A 258 -8.28 -2.10 21.59
N ILE A 259 -8.06 -1.93 22.89
CA ILE A 259 -6.86 -1.35 23.47
C ILE A 259 -5.88 -2.47 23.82
N ASP A 260 -4.61 -2.21 23.54
CA ASP A 260 -3.49 -2.97 24.05
C ASP A 260 -2.95 -2.30 25.31
N HIS A 261 -2.91 -3.04 26.41
CA HIS A 261 -2.52 -2.48 27.70
C HIS A 261 -1.00 -2.28 27.83
N ASP A 262 -0.19 -3.03 27.07
CA ASP A 262 1.26 -2.88 27.07
C ASP A 262 1.67 -1.66 26.26
N LEU A 263 0.93 -1.35 25.18
CA LEU A 263 1.16 -0.18 24.33
C LEU A 263 0.39 1.07 24.81
N GLY A 264 -0.66 0.89 25.60
CA GLY A 264 -1.51 1.96 26.15
C GLY A 264 -2.39 2.67 25.12
N VAL A 265 -2.62 2.06 23.95
CA VAL A 265 -3.35 2.66 22.82
C VAL A 265 -4.26 1.64 22.14
N ALA A 266 -5.22 2.13 21.36
CA ALA A 266 -5.96 1.28 20.44
C ALA A 266 -5.08 0.85 19.27
N ILE A 267 -5.12 -0.44 18.93
CA ILE A 267 -4.19 -1.03 17.94
C ILE A 267 -4.83 -1.39 16.60
N ILE A 268 -6.16 -1.29 16.46
CA ILE A 268 -6.88 -1.51 15.22
C ILE A 268 -8.25 -0.84 15.26
N ASP A 269 -8.77 -0.42 14.12
CA ASP A 269 -10.15 0.04 13.97
C ASP A 269 -11.15 -1.10 13.76
N ARG A 270 -12.40 -0.89 14.17
CA ARG A 270 -13.46 -1.91 14.16
C ARG A 270 -13.77 -2.40 12.76
N PHE A 271 -13.82 -1.50 11.78
CA PHE A 271 -14.02 -1.90 10.39
C PHE A 271 -12.85 -2.76 9.91
N THR A 272 -11.62 -2.29 10.05
CA THR A 272 -10.43 -3.05 9.64
C THR A 272 -10.38 -4.42 10.34
N PHE A 273 -10.69 -4.51 11.64
CA PHE A 273 -10.77 -5.78 12.37
C PHE A 273 -11.75 -6.77 11.74
N HIS A 274 -12.99 -6.35 11.46
CA HIS A 274 -14.00 -7.24 10.86
C HIS A 274 -13.74 -7.52 9.38
N ALA A 275 -13.17 -6.57 8.64
CA ALA A 275 -12.76 -6.78 7.25
C ALA A 275 -11.69 -7.87 7.16
N LEU A 276 -10.68 -7.82 8.02
CA LEU A 276 -9.60 -8.81 8.04
C LEU A 276 -10.10 -10.23 8.35
N ASP A 277 -11.08 -10.39 9.23
CA ASP A 277 -11.68 -11.71 9.53
C ASP A 277 -12.18 -12.42 8.25
N LYS A 278 -12.86 -11.66 7.38
CA LYS A 278 -13.32 -12.16 6.08
C LYS A 278 -12.17 -12.29 5.08
N LEU A 279 -11.31 -11.28 4.98
CA LEU A 279 -10.22 -11.24 3.98
C LEU A 279 -9.15 -12.32 4.24
N ASN A 280 -8.96 -12.74 5.49
CA ASN A 280 -8.00 -13.79 5.86
C ASN A 280 -8.38 -15.18 5.36
N GLY A 281 -9.67 -15.43 5.09
CA GLY A 281 -10.12 -16.67 4.46
C GLY A 281 -9.98 -16.69 2.93
N LEU A 282 -9.56 -15.59 2.31
CA LEU A 282 -9.48 -15.49 0.85
C LEU A 282 -8.13 -15.93 0.31
N VAL A 283 -8.19 -16.55 -0.87
CA VAL A 283 -7.06 -16.80 -1.75
C VAL A 283 -7.28 -16.06 -3.07
N SER A 284 -6.23 -15.92 -3.88
CA SER A 284 -6.30 -15.17 -5.15
C SER A 284 -7.33 -15.71 -6.15
N SER A 285 -7.73 -16.98 -6.00
CA SER A 285 -8.77 -17.65 -6.81
C SER A 285 -10.16 -17.65 -6.17
N SER A 286 -10.35 -17.02 -5.00
CA SER A 286 -11.66 -16.97 -4.33
C SER A 286 -12.71 -16.28 -5.21
N PRO A 287 -13.94 -16.81 -5.31
CA PRO A 287 -14.99 -16.25 -6.17
C PRO A 287 -15.79 -15.10 -5.51
N GLU A 288 -15.35 -14.62 -4.34
CA GLU A 288 -16.07 -13.60 -3.58
C GLU A 288 -16.02 -12.23 -4.26
N THR A 289 -17.14 -11.49 -4.16
CA THR A 289 -17.25 -10.13 -4.68
C THR A 289 -17.09 -9.12 -3.56
N ALA A 290 -16.63 -7.90 -3.89
CA ALA A 290 -16.50 -6.82 -2.91
C ALA A 290 -17.78 -6.59 -2.09
N SER A 291 -18.95 -6.68 -2.72
CA SER A 291 -20.27 -6.54 -2.10
C SER A 291 -20.62 -7.60 -1.02
N ARG A 292 -19.92 -8.73 -0.98
CA ARG A 292 -20.09 -9.76 0.07
C ARG A 292 -19.05 -9.63 1.18
N LEU A 293 -17.90 -9.04 0.85
CA LEU A 293 -16.75 -8.95 1.74
C LEU A 293 -16.85 -7.75 2.69
N LEU A 294 -17.25 -6.58 2.21
CA LEU A 294 -17.27 -5.33 2.98
C LEU A 294 -18.71 -4.85 3.10
#